data_AF-A0AAD6CM00-F1
#
_entry.id   AF-A0AAD6CM00-F1
#
_cell.length_a   1.000
_cell.length_b   1.000
_cell.length_c   1.000
_cell.angle_alpha   90.00
_cell.angle_beta   90.00
_cell.angle_gamma   90.00
#
_symmetry.space_group_name_H-M   'P 1'
#
loop_
_entity.id
_entity.type
_entity.pdbx_description
1 polymer ?
#
loop_
_entity_poly.entity_id
_entity_poly.type
_entity_poly.pdbx_seq_one_letter_code
_entity_poly.pdbx_strand_id
1 'polypeptide(L)'
;MDWEKWAEKECLDQSENLPNCRDVDLGNLPFLSEGDNFYEWLQVVTDILDFQGLTGLISETRPRPLFSNEKSKNWADLSQAVSIWMQDAILDDAIRLEIADGNESIDFADGFVKNAKKVLRPPQSRADVKKIKNLIKLKPSSFDTSLEYVLAYAEHFSVASEHGIAMAPYAALLTVLVNIKLSGRASDRFIYYQIHGMLQVDSCDNQDLSEWVTLRLFHYYMNQIIKLLMDDHDERLGETFGRI
;
A
#
# COMPACT_ATOMS: atom_id res chain seq x y z
N MET A 1 10.62 13.71 16.06
CA MET A 1 9.59 12.70 15.72
C MET A 1 10.08 11.40 16.32
N ASP A 2 9.33 10.85 17.26
CA ASP A 2 9.77 9.80 18.20
C ASP A 2 9.55 8.43 17.54
N TRP A 3 10.58 7.89 16.89
CA TRP A 3 10.50 6.68 16.08
C TRP A 3 10.25 5.42 16.93
N GLU A 4 10.62 5.44 18.22
CA GLU A 4 10.36 4.36 19.18
C GLU A 4 8.86 4.22 19.47
N LYS A 5 8.14 5.34 19.65
CA LYS A 5 6.67 5.36 19.77
C LYS A 5 5.95 4.96 18.48
N TRP A 6 6.65 4.97 17.35
CA TRP A 6 6.11 4.57 16.05
C TRP A 6 6.34 3.08 15.78
N ALA A 7 7.50 2.55 16.18
CA ALA A 7 7.80 1.11 16.17
C ALA A 7 6.91 0.33 17.15
N GLU A 8 6.61 0.87 18.34
CA GLU A 8 5.61 0.30 19.25
C GLU A 8 4.19 0.27 18.64
N LYS A 9 3.88 1.20 17.73
CA LYS A 9 2.59 1.28 17.04
C LYS A 9 2.50 0.35 15.81
N GLU A 10 3.64 -0.10 15.26
CA GLU A 10 3.71 -1.07 14.15
C GLU A 10 3.85 -2.53 14.61
N CYS A 11 4.01 -2.78 15.91
CA CYS A 11 3.85 -4.12 16.49
C CYS A 11 2.37 -4.46 16.80
N LEU A 12 1.43 -3.61 16.37
CA LEU A 12 0.01 -3.82 16.63
C LEU A 12 -0.60 -4.75 15.58
N ASP A 13 -1.01 -5.93 16.03
CA ASP A 13 -1.74 -6.90 15.22
C ASP A 13 -3.22 -6.47 15.02
N GLN A 14 -3.94 -7.24 14.21
CA GLN A 14 -5.36 -6.99 13.93
C GLN A 14 -6.27 -7.11 15.15
N SER A 15 -5.82 -7.66 16.28
CA SER A 15 -6.60 -7.79 17.52
C SER A 15 -6.58 -6.56 18.40
N GLU A 16 -5.73 -5.57 18.08
CA GLU A 16 -5.56 -4.40 18.91
C GLU A 16 -6.75 -3.44 18.82
N ASN A 17 -7.20 -2.96 19.99
CA ASN A 17 -8.38 -2.09 20.18
C ASN A 17 -9.71 -2.68 19.70
N LEU A 18 -9.80 -3.99 19.47
CA LEU A 18 -11.09 -4.61 19.20
C LEU A 18 -12.02 -4.48 20.41
N PRO A 19 -13.32 -4.25 20.20
CA PRO A 19 -14.28 -4.21 21.29
C PRO A 19 -14.37 -5.58 21.96
N ASN A 20 -14.53 -5.56 23.28
CA ASN A 20 -14.68 -6.78 24.08
C ASN A 20 -16.15 -7.23 24.14
N CYS A 21 -16.80 -7.29 22.99
CA CYS A 21 -18.19 -7.72 22.85
C CYS A 21 -18.28 -8.84 21.82
N ARG A 22 -19.09 -9.85 22.15
CA ARG A 22 -19.28 -11.03 21.30
C ARG A 22 -20.23 -10.76 20.13
N ASP A 23 -21.13 -9.79 20.29
CA ASP A 23 -22.15 -9.43 19.31
C ASP A 23 -21.94 -7.97 18.91
N VAL A 24 -21.62 -7.75 17.64
CA VAL A 24 -21.54 -6.42 17.03
C VAL A 24 -22.67 -6.30 16.01
N ASP A 25 -23.44 -5.22 16.10
CA ASP A 25 -24.46 -4.92 15.10
C ASP A 25 -23.79 -4.28 13.88
N LEU A 26 -23.52 -5.10 12.87
CA LEU A 26 -22.94 -4.66 11.59
C LEU A 26 -23.99 -4.03 10.66
N GLY A 27 -25.27 -4.05 11.04
CA GLY A 27 -26.36 -3.55 10.21
C GLY A 27 -26.47 -4.25 8.85
N ASN A 28 -27.20 -3.62 7.93
CA ASN A 28 -27.35 -4.13 6.57
C ASN A 28 -26.28 -3.51 5.66
N LEU A 29 -25.57 -4.36 4.94
CA LEU A 29 -24.67 -3.95 3.87
C LEU A 29 -25.43 -3.94 2.54
N PRO A 30 -25.26 -2.93 1.67
CA PRO A 30 -25.84 -2.98 0.34
C PRO A 30 -25.31 -4.22 -0.39
N PHE A 31 -26.19 -4.86 -1.16
CA PHE A 31 -25.77 -6.01 -1.95
C PHE A 31 -24.77 -5.59 -3.03
N LEU A 32 -23.81 -6.48 -3.28
CA LEU A 32 -22.82 -6.33 -4.33
C LEU A 32 -23.13 -7.31 -5.46
N SER A 33 -23.28 -6.77 -6.67
CA SER A 33 -23.60 -7.51 -7.89
C SER A 33 -22.56 -7.28 -8.99
N GLU A 34 -22.66 -8.08 -10.06
CA GLU A 34 -21.78 -7.95 -11.22
C GLU A 34 -21.92 -6.56 -11.86
N GLY A 35 -20.83 -5.80 -11.92
CA GLY A 35 -20.79 -4.45 -12.50
C GLY A 35 -20.86 -3.30 -11.49
N ASP A 36 -21.15 -3.59 -10.22
CA ASP A 36 -21.06 -2.60 -9.15
C ASP A 36 -19.60 -2.19 -8.89
N ASN A 37 -19.40 -0.97 -8.39
CA ASN A 37 -18.07 -0.50 -8.03
C ASN A 37 -17.64 -1.11 -6.68
N PHE A 38 -16.85 -2.18 -6.74
CA PHE A 38 -16.30 -2.86 -5.56
C PHE A 38 -15.62 -1.90 -4.57
N TYR A 39 -14.92 -0.86 -5.03
CA TYR A 39 -14.22 0.06 -4.14
C TYR A 39 -15.16 0.99 -3.38
N GLU A 40 -16.24 1.44 -4.02
CA GLU A 40 -17.29 2.21 -3.33
C GLU A 40 -18.00 1.34 -2.30
N TRP A 41 -18.30 0.08 -2.65
CA TRP A 41 -18.87 -0.88 -1.72
C TRP A 41 -17.93 -1.18 -0.53
N LEU A 42 -16.64 -1.39 -0.79
CA LEU A 42 -15.64 -1.62 0.25
C LEU A 42 -15.45 -0.39 1.14
N GLN A 43 -15.64 0.82 0.60
CA GLN A 43 -15.64 2.04 1.42
C GLN A 43 -16.81 2.05 2.40
N VAL A 44 -18.01 1.66 1.97
CA VAL A 44 -19.18 1.50 2.87
C VAL A 44 -18.89 0.46 3.96
N VAL A 45 -18.31 -0.69 3.60
CA VAL A 45 -17.84 -1.69 4.58
C VAL A 45 -16.88 -1.05 5.58
N THR A 46 -15.88 -0.33 5.10
CA THR A 46 -14.86 0.30 5.93
C THR A 46 -15.47 1.30 6.90
N ASP A 47 -16.41 2.13 6.45
CA ASP A 47 -17.08 3.14 7.28
C ASP A 47 -17.92 2.49 8.39
N ILE A 48 -18.63 1.39 8.09
CA ILE A 48 -19.39 0.62 9.08
C ILE A 48 -18.45 0.00 10.11
N LEU A 49 -17.36 -0.64 9.66
CA LEU A 49 -16.39 -1.24 10.56
C LEU A 49 -15.69 -0.19 11.43
N ASP A 50 -15.41 1.00 10.89
CA ASP A 50 -14.79 2.09 11.64
C ASP A 50 -15.70 2.59 12.76
N PHE A 51 -16.99 2.77 12.46
CA PHE A 51 -17.99 3.12 13.47
C PHE A 51 -18.05 2.10 14.62
N GLN A 52 -17.80 0.82 14.33
CA GLN A 52 -17.77 -0.27 15.32
C GLN A 52 -16.39 -0.54 15.94
N GLY A 53 -15.34 0.20 15.54
CA GLY A 53 -13.96 -0.04 16.00
C GLY A 53 -13.35 -1.36 15.48
N LEU A 54 -13.81 -1.85 14.33
CA LEU A 54 -13.45 -3.14 13.74
C LEU A 54 -12.57 -3.04 12.49
N THR A 55 -12.16 -1.84 12.07
CA THR A 55 -11.37 -1.62 10.83
C THR A 55 -10.10 -2.46 10.77
N GLY A 56 -9.51 -2.80 11.94
CA GLY A 56 -8.35 -3.66 12.04
C GLY A 56 -8.55 -5.05 11.42
N LEU A 57 -9.78 -5.58 11.43
CA LEU A 57 -10.09 -6.94 10.97
C LEU A 57 -9.93 -7.15 9.46
N ILE A 58 -10.03 -6.07 8.68
CA ILE A 58 -9.85 -6.09 7.21
C ILE A 58 -8.51 -5.49 6.77
N SER A 59 -7.64 -5.15 7.72
CA SER A 59 -6.39 -4.45 7.46
C SER A 59 -5.31 -5.39 6.93
N GLU A 60 -5.04 -5.32 5.63
CA GLU A 60 -3.97 -6.12 4.98
C GLU A 60 -2.56 -5.77 5.48
N THR A 61 -2.37 -4.57 6.03
CA THR A 61 -1.06 -4.11 6.52
C THR A 61 -0.77 -4.51 7.96
N ARG A 62 -1.76 -5.07 8.68
CA ARG A 62 -1.59 -5.51 10.07
C ARG A 62 -1.51 -7.03 10.10
N PRO A 63 -0.53 -7.61 10.81
CA PRO A 63 -0.45 -9.06 10.94
C PRO A 63 -1.64 -9.57 11.76
N ARG A 64 -2.06 -10.81 11.49
CA ARG A 64 -3.01 -11.52 12.34
C ARG A 64 -2.37 -11.78 13.72
N PRO A 65 -3.15 -11.78 14.81
CA PRO A 65 -2.63 -12.14 16.12
C PRO A 65 -2.12 -13.58 16.13
N LEU A 66 -1.05 -13.83 16.88
CA LEU A 66 -0.58 -15.20 17.14
C LEU A 66 -1.61 -15.99 17.94
N PHE A 67 -1.73 -17.30 17.70
CA PHE A 67 -2.65 -18.17 18.45
C PHE A 67 -2.41 -18.19 19.97
N SER A 68 -1.19 -17.85 20.41
CA SER A 68 -0.85 -17.73 21.82
C SER A 68 -1.34 -16.43 22.48
N ASN A 69 -1.77 -15.44 21.69
CA ASN A 69 -2.29 -14.18 22.20
C ASN A 69 -3.70 -14.39 22.80
N GLU A 70 -3.93 -13.89 24.02
CA GLU A 70 -5.22 -13.96 24.70
C GLU A 70 -6.35 -13.28 23.91
N LYS A 71 -6.02 -12.28 23.08
CA LYS A 71 -6.95 -11.57 22.19
C LYS A 71 -7.25 -12.33 20.89
N SER A 72 -6.49 -13.37 20.54
CA SER A 72 -6.62 -14.08 19.27
C SER A 72 -7.99 -14.71 19.06
N LYS A 73 -8.60 -15.23 20.12
CA LYS A 73 -9.94 -15.82 20.07
C LYS A 73 -11.01 -14.77 19.75
N ASN A 74 -10.96 -13.62 20.42
CA ASN A 74 -11.91 -12.53 20.16
C ASN A 74 -11.76 -12.00 18.72
N TRP A 75 -10.51 -11.84 18.26
CA TRP A 75 -10.22 -11.50 16.87
C TRP A 75 -10.80 -12.52 15.89
N ALA A 76 -10.60 -13.82 16.14
CA ALA A 76 -11.09 -14.87 15.24
C ALA A 76 -12.63 -14.87 15.16
N ASP A 77 -13.31 -14.79 16.30
CA ASP A 77 -14.77 -14.77 16.37
C ASP A 77 -15.35 -13.55 15.62
N LEU A 78 -14.79 -12.35 15.86
CA LEU A 78 -15.24 -11.11 15.19
C LEU A 78 -14.89 -11.11 13.69
N SER A 79 -13.69 -11.55 13.33
CA SER A 79 -13.24 -11.62 11.93
C SER A 79 -14.09 -12.59 11.12
N GLN A 80 -14.48 -13.72 11.72
CA GLN A 80 -15.40 -14.67 11.09
C GLN A 80 -16.79 -14.08 10.92
N ALA A 81 -17.33 -13.41 11.94
CA ALA A 81 -18.63 -12.75 11.83
C ALA A 81 -18.65 -11.68 10.73
N VAL A 82 -17.61 -10.84 10.65
CA VAL A 82 -17.46 -9.82 9.61
C VAL A 82 -17.30 -10.47 8.22
N SER A 83 -16.56 -11.57 8.11
CA SER A 83 -16.42 -12.30 6.85
C SER A 83 -17.77 -12.84 6.36
N ILE A 84 -18.54 -13.51 7.22
CA ILE A 84 -19.87 -14.03 6.89
C ILE A 84 -20.79 -12.89 6.46
N TRP A 85 -20.81 -11.79 7.21
CA TRP A 85 -21.61 -10.61 6.90
C TRP A 85 -21.29 -10.02 5.52
N MET A 86 -20.01 -9.94 5.14
CA MET A 86 -19.61 -9.49 3.80
C MET A 86 -19.97 -10.52 2.71
N GLN A 87 -19.84 -11.82 2.99
CA GLN A 87 -20.19 -12.89 2.05
C GLN A 87 -21.69 -12.92 1.74
N ASP A 88 -22.53 -12.72 2.76
CA ASP A 88 -23.99 -12.69 2.62
C ASP A 88 -24.49 -11.48 1.81
N ALA A 89 -23.67 -10.44 1.70
CA ALA A 89 -23.95 -9.28 0.87
C ALA A 89 -23.57 -9.47 -0.61
N ILE A 90 -22.94 -10.59 -0.99
CA ILE A 90 -22.70 -10.93 -2.41
C ILE A 90 -23.84 -11.83 -2.89
N LEU A 91 -24.66 -11.34 -3.82
CA LEU A 91 -25.82 -12.09 -4.33
C LEU A 91 -25.46 -13.14 -5.38
N ASP A 92 -24.35 -12.96 -6.08
CA ASP A 92 -23.94 -13.85 -7.16
C ASP A 92 -23.09 -15.01 -6.62
N ASP A 93 -23.64 -16.22 -6.69
CA ASP A 93 -22.97 -17.43 -6.23
C ASP A 93 -21.70 -17.75 -7.03
N ALA A 94 -21.63 -17.41 -8.32
CA ALA A 94 -20.43 -17.63 -9.11
C ALA A 94 -19.28 -16.73 -8.62
N ILE A 95 -19.58 -15.47 -8.32
CA ILE A 95 -18.64 -14.54 -7.71
C ILE A 95 -18.19 -15.04 -6.33
N ARG A 96 -19.11 -15.50 -5.48
CA ARG A 96 -18.77 -16.05 -4.16
C ARG A 96 -17.82 -17.24 -4.26
N LEU A 97 -18.09 -18.16 -5.19
CA LEU A 97 -17.25 -19.34 -5.43
C LEU A 97 -15.86 -18.93 -5.93
N GLU A 98 -15.76 -17.95 -6.82
CA GLU A 98 -14.47 -17.46 -7.32
C GLU A 98 -13.66 -16.77 -6.21
N ILE A 99 -14.30 -16.04 -5.31
CA ILE A 99 -13.64 -15.45 -4.12
C ILE A 99 -13.16 -16.55 -3.17
N ALA A 100 -13.95 -17.61 -2.98
CA ALA A 100 -13.61 -18.74 -2.13
C ALA A 100 -12.44 -19.58 -2.67
N ASP A 101 -12.25 -19.63 -3.99
CA ASP A 101 -11.16 -20.37 -4.65
C ASP A 101 -9.80 -19.64 -4.58
N GLY A 102 -9.76 -18.43 -4.01
CA GLY A 102 -8.53 -17.67 -3.82
C GLY A 102 -7.56 -18.28 -2.80
N ASN A 103 -6.30 -17.85 -2.86
CA ASN A 103 -5.23 -18.41 -2.02
C ASN A 103 -5.36 -18.09 -0.51
N GLU A 104 -6.14 -17.08 -0.15
CA GLU A 104 -6.33 -16.68 1.25
C GLU A 104 -7.55 -17.36 1.85
N SER A 105 -7.49 -17.75 3.12
CA SER A 105 -8.67 -18.27 3.84
C SER A 105 -9.72 -17.17 3.95
N ILE A 106 -10.90 -17.45 3.41
CA ILE A 106 -12.08 -16.58 3.51
C ILE A 106 -12.81 -16.72 4.86
N ASP A 107 -12.33 -17.59 5.76
CA ASP A 107 -12.91 -17.73 7.10
C ASP A 107 -12.72 -16.45 7.93
N PHE A 108 -11.77 -15.61 7.53
CA PHE A 108 -11.44 -14.34 8.16
C PHE A 108 -11.63 -13.16 7.21
N ALA A 109 -12.02 -12.01 7.77
CA ALA A 109 -12.43 -10.83 7.03
C ALA A 109 -11.33 -10.27 6.10
N ASP A 110 -10.08 -10.23 6.56
CA ASP A 110 -8.93 -9.78 5.76
C ASP A 110 -8.67 -10.67 4.55
N GLY A 111 -8.76 -11.99 4.73
CA GLY A 111 -8.58 -12.96 3.65
C GLY A 111 -9.69 -12.86 2.61
N PHE A 112 -10.94 -12.72 3.05
CA PHE A 112 -12.08 -12.45 2.17
C PHE A 112 -11.86 -11.19 1.34
N VAL A 113 -11.54 -10.05 1.97
CA VAL A 113 -11.30 -8.77 1.26
C VAL A 113 -10.16 -8.91 0.24
N LYS A 114 -9.09 -9.62 0.60
CA LYS A 114 -7.94 -9.84 -0.28
C LYS A 114 -8.28 -10.68 -1.50
N ASN A 115 -9.13 -11.69 -1.37
CA ASN A 115 -9.63 -12.48 -2.51
C ASN A 115 -10.67 -11.70 -3.33
N ALA A 116 -11.62 -11.02 -2.67
CA ALA A 116 -12.63 -10.19 -3.31
C ALA A 116 -12.00 -9.09 -4.17
N LYS A 117 -10.94 -8.44 -3.69
CA LYS A 117 -10.13 -7.46 -4.46
C LYS A 117 -9.53 -8.01 -5.75
N LYS A 118 -9.32 -9.32 -5.86
CA LYS A 118 -8.78 -9.95 -7.08
C LYS A 118 -9.89 -10.24 -8.08
N VAL A 119 -11.00 -10.80 -7.60
CA VAL A 119 -12.15 -11.24 -8.39
C VAL A 119 -13.00 -10.07 -8.86
N LEU A 120 -13.44 -9.25 -7.91
CA LEU A 120 -14.36 -8.13 -8.13
C LEU A 120 -13.66 -6.84 -8.52
N ARG A 121 -12.37 -6.95 -8.82
CA ARG A 121 -11.65 -5.83 -9.40
C ARG A 121 -12.31 -5.50 -10.72
N PRO A 122 -12.78 -4.25 -10.93
CA PRO A 122 -13.30 -3.90 -12.23
C PRO A 122 -12.24 -4.20 -13.30
N PRO A 123 -12.61 -4.81 -14.44
CA PRO A 123 -11.68 -5.07 -15.52
C PRO A 123 -10.97 -3.75 -15.85
N GLN A 124 -9.63 -3.74 -15.75
CA GLN A 124 -8.82 -2.53 -15.86
C GLN A 124 -9.34 -1.71 -17.04
N SER A 125 -9.93 -0.54 -16.74
CA SER A 125 -10.48 0.29 -17.80
C SER A 125 -9.35 0.62 -18.78
N ARG A 126 -9.66 0.90 -20.05
CA ARG A 126 -8.62 1.40 -20.99
C ARG A 126 -7.88 2.61 -20.42
N ALA A 127 -8.53 3.38 -19.53
CA ALA A 127 -7.95 4.47 -18.76
C ALA A 127 -6.88 3.99 -17.76
N ASP A 128 -7.12 2.90 -17.05
CA ASP A 128 -6.18 2.33 -16.07
C ASP A 128 -4.96 1.71 -16.75
N VAL A 129 -5.17 0.97 -17.84
CA VAL A 129 -4.06 0.50 -18.70
C VAL A 129 -3.25 1.69 -19.26
N LYS A 130 -3.92 2.81 -19.58
CA LYS A 130 -3.24 4.04 -20.02
C LYS A 130 -2.43 4.67 -18.89
N LYS A 131 -2.91 4.68 -17.64
CA LYS A 131 -2.17 5.19 -16.47
C LYS A 131 -0.88 4.39 -16.23
N ILE A 132 -0.93 3.05 -16.28
CA ILE A 132 0.27 2.20 -16.20
C ILE A 132 1.22 2.49 -17.36
N LYS A 133 0.69 2.55 -18.58
CA LYS A 133 1.50 2.87 -19.77
C LYS A 133 2.16 4.24 -19.64
N ASN A 134 1.51 5.21 -19.02
CA ASN A 134 2.11 6.53 -18.77
C ASN A 134 3.26 6.41 -17.78
N LEU A 135 3.07 5.72 -16.64
CA LEU A 135 4.13 5.47 -15.65
C LEU A 135 5.35 4.79 -16.28
N ILE A 136 5.15 3.71 -17.04
CA ILE A 136 6.25 2.97 -17.72
C ILE A 136 6.93 3.82 -18.81
N LYS A 137 6.20 4.75 -19.43
CA LYS A 137 6.74 5.63 -20.49
C LYS A 137 7.48 6.84 -19.95
N LEU A 138 7.42 7.13 -18.65
CA LEU A 138 8.19 8.22 -18.07
C LEU A 138 9.68 7.96 -18.28
N LYS A 139 10.32 8.85 -19.02
CA LYS A 139 11.76 8.82 -19.25
C LYS A 139 12.39 10.04 -18.59
N PRO A 140 13.54 9.90 -17.91
CA PRO A 140 14.26 11.05 -17.34
C PRO A 140 14.58 12.14 -18.36
N SER A 141 14.81 11.74 -19.61
CA SER A 141 15.10 12.64 -20.73
C SER A 141 13.93 13.53 -21.14
N SER A 142 12.71 13.25 -20.66
CA SER A 142 11.52 14.06 -20.92
C SER A 142 11.35 15.21 -19.93
N PHE A 143 12.28 15.37 -18.99
CA PHE A 143 12.25 16.36 -17.93
C PHE A 143 13.55 17.16 -17.90
N ASP A 144 13.46 18.44 -17.57
CA ASP A 144 14.62 19.33 -17.54
C ASP A 144 15.49 19.04 -16.32
N THR A 145 14.86 18.66 -15.19
CA THR A 145 15.55 18.30 -13.96
C THR A 145 15.22 16.88 -13.47
N SER A 146 16.11 16.31 -12.65
CA SER A 146 15.82 15.04 -11.96
C SER A 146 14.67 15.19 -10.96
N LEU A 147 14.55 16.36 -10.33
CA LEU A 147 13.47 16.65 -9.39
C LEU A 147 12.09 16.55 -10.07
N GLU A 148 11.94 17.17 -11.23
CA GLU A 148 10.70 17.08 -12.03
C GLU A 148 10.37 15.64 -12.42
N TYR A 149 11.37 14.86 -12.86
CA TYR A 149 11.17 13.44 -13.16
C TYR A 149 10.68 12.66 -11.93
N VAL A 150 11.31 12.86 -10.77
CA VAL A 150 10.96 12.15 -9.53
C VAL A 150 9.56 12.52 -9.05
N LEU A 151 9.19 13.80 -9.10
CA LEU A 151 7.85 14.28 -8.73
C LEU A 151 6.79 13.68 -9.65
N ALA A 152 6.98 13.74 -10.96
CA ALA A 152 6.07 13.15 -11.93
C ALA A 152 5.95 11.63 -11.73
N TYR A 153 7.06 10.94 -11.47
CA TYR A 153 7.05 9.51 -11.19
C TYR A 153 6.28 9.18 -9.91
N ALA A 154 6.49 9.92 -8.83
CA ALA A 154 5.80 9.74 -7.56
C ALA A 154 4.28 9.93 -7.70
N GLU A 155 3.86 10.95 -8.45
CA GLU A 155 2.47 11.23 -8.76
C GLU A 155 1.84 10.09 -9.56
N HIS A 156 2.45 9.72 -10.68
CA HIS A 156 1.95 8.63 -11.54
C HIS A 156 1.93 7.28 -10.83
N PHE A 157 2.91 7.01 -9.97
CA PHE A 157 2.94 5.80 -9.16
C PHE A 157 1.81 5.79 -8.14
N SER A 158 1.59 6.89 -7.42
CA SER A 158 0.51 6.99 -6.42
C SER A 158 -0.86 6.78 -7.06
N VAL A 159 -1.11 7.41 -8.20
CA VAL A 159 -2.34 7.19 -8.98
C VAL A 159 -2.47 5.72 -9.42
N ALA A 160 -1.39 5.09 -9.88
CA ALA A 160 -1.42 3.66 -10.23
C ALA A 160 -1.64 2.76 -9.01
N SER A 161 -1.09 3.11 -7.85
CA SER A 161 -1.24 2.34 -6.61
C SER A 161 -2.66 2.42 -6.06
N GLU A 162 -3.30 3.59 -6.11
CA GLU A 162 -4.70 3.78 -5.72
C GLU A 162 -5.65 2.89 -6.53
N HIS A 163 -5.33 2.66 -7.81
CA HIS A 163 -6.10 1.79 -8.69
C HIS A 163 -5.64 0.32 -8.61
N GLY A 164 -4.74 -0.02 -7.66
CA GLY A 164 -4.17 -1.34 -7.42
C GLY A 164 -3.28 -1.89 -8.56
N ILE A 165 -2.91 -1.06 -9.52
CA ILE A 165 -2.26 -1.43 -10.79
C ILE A 165 -0.77 -1.08 -10.82
N ALA A 166 -0.22 -0.52 -9.75
CA ALA A 166 1.18 -0.17 -9.67
C ALA A 166 2.09 -1.41 -9.66
N MET A 167 3.31 -1.22 -10.15
CA MET A 167 4.40 -2.17 -9.89
C MET A 167 4.71 -2.24 -8.38
N ALA A 168 5.37 -3.31 -7.94
CA ALA A 168 5.79 -3.44 -6.54
C ALA A 168 6.58 -2.18 -6.10
N PRO A 169 6.32 -1.61 -4.90
CA PRO A 169 6.94 -0.34 -4.50
C PRO A 169 8.47 -0.39 -4.48
N TYR A 170 9.06 -1.54 -4.13
CA TYR A 170 10.50 -1.79 -4.26
C TYR A 170 11.02 -1.57 -5.70
N ALA A 171 10.35 -2.20 -6.68
CA ALA A 171 10.73 -2.12 -8.08
C ALA A 171 10.57 -0.69 -8.63
N ALA A 172 9.55 0.04 -8.18
CA ALA A 172 9.35 1.44 -8.53
C ALA A 172 10.47 2.33 -8.01
N LEU A 173 10.85 2.15 -6.74
CA LEU A 173 11.93 2.90 -6.11
C LEU A 173 13.28 2.64 -6.79
N LEU A 174 13.59 1.37 -7.09
CA LEU A 174 14.76 1.01 -7.88
C LEU A 174 14.77 1.67 -9.27
N THR A 175 13.62 1.67 -9.95
CA THR A 175 13.48 2.31 -11.27
C THR A 175 13.85 3.78 -11.20
N VAL A 176 13.36 4.50 -10.19
CA VAL A 176 13.69 5.91 -9.97
C VAL A 176 15.18 6.10 -9.73
N LEU A 177 15.77 5.34 -8.80
CA LEU A 177 17.18 5.46 -8.44
C LEU A 177 18.11 5.18 -9.62
N VAL A 178 17.86 4.10 -10.37
CA VAL A 178 18.64 3.76 -11.57
C VAL A 178 18.55 4.87 -12.62
N ASN A 179 17.35 5.41 -12.85
CA ASN A 179 17.13 6.44 -13.84
C ASN A 179 17.78 7.78 -13.47
N ILE A 180 17.76 8.17 -12.20
CA ILE A 180 18.51 9.33 -11.71
C ILE A 180 20.01 9.10 -11.92
N LYS A 181 20.52 7.89 -11.61
CA LYS A 181 21.94 7.54 -11.81
C LYS A 181 22.37 7.69 -13.26
N LEU A 182 21.65 7.04 -14.16
CA LEU A 182 21.98 6.97 -15.58
C LEU A 182 21.89 8.33 -16.26
N SER A 183 21.09 9.25 -15.74
CA SER A 183 21.03 10.62 -16.25
C SER A 183 22.28 11.44 -15.95
N GLY A 184 23.18 10.98 -15.07
CA GLY A 184 24.37 11.71 -14.63
C GLY A 184 24.06 12.96 -13.79
N ARG A 185 22.80 13.11 -13.37
CA ARG A 185 22.28 14.32 -12.71
C ARG A 185 22.31 14.25 -11.18
N ALA A 186 22.72 13.12 -10.60
CA ALA A 186 23.01 12.98 -9.17
C ALA A 186 24.36 12.31 -8.95
N SER A 187 25.01 12.62 -7.82
CA SER A 187 26.31 12.01 -7.50
C SER A 187 26.19 10.51 -7.23
N ASP A 188 27.20 9.73 -7.63
CA ASP A 188 27.25 8.29 -7.32
C ASP A 188 27.17 8.02 -5.81
N ARG A 189 27.68 8.97 -5.02
CA ARG A 189 27.65 8.92 -3.56
C ARG A 189 26.23 9.05 -2.99
N PHE A 190 25.39 9.90 -3.59
CA PHE A 190 23.98 10.05 -3.24
C PHE A 190 23.21 8.74 -3.46
N ILE A 191 23.38 8.11 -4.62
CA ILE A 191 22.67 6.87 -4.96
C ILE A 191 23.19 5.70 -4.14
N TYR A 192 24.50 5.66 -3.89
CA TYR A 192 25.11 4.66 -3.03
C TYR A 192 24.53 4.71 -1.60
N TYR A 193 24.42 5.89 -0.97
CA TYR A 193 23.89 5.99 0.39
C TYR A 193 22.38 5.68 0.48
N GLN A 194 21.59 5.99 -0.54
CA GLN A 194 20.16 5.65 -0.53
C GLN A 194 19.94 4.15 -0.77
N ILE A 195 20.66 3.54 -1.72
CA ILE A 195 20.61 2.09 -1.94
C ILE A 195 21.15 1.34 -0.72
N HIS A 196 22.28 1.76 -0.14
CA HIS A 196 22.79 1.15 1.09
C HIS A 196 21.89 1.40 2.28
N GLY A 197 21.25 2.57 2.39
CA GLY A 197 20.29 2.86 3.45
C GLY A 197 19.03 1.99 3.34
N MET A 198 18.58 1.68 2.13
CA MET A 198 17.51 0.68 1.90
C MET A 198 17.96 -0.75 2.24
N LEU A 199 19.22 -1.09 1.95
CA LEU A 199 19.80 -2.42 2.21
C LEU A 199 20.34 -2.60 3.64
N GLN A 200 20.51 -1.54 4.44
CA GLN A 200 21.02 -1.63 5.83
C GLN A 200 19.91 -1.68 6.88
N VAL A 201 18.65 -1.52 6.48
CA VAL A 201 17.52 -1.94 7.33
C VAL A 201 17.55 -3.47 7.55
N ASP A 202 18.33 -4.22 6.76
CA ASP A 202 18.67 -5.64 6.93
C ASP A 202 19.76 -5.90 7.99
N SER A 203 19.40 -5.89 9.27
CA SER A 203 20.12 -6.79 10.20
C SER A 203 19.21 -7.72 11.01
N CYS A 204 17.93 -7.83 10.63
CA CYS A 204 17.01 -8.81 11.20
C CYS A 204 16.40 -9.67 10.09
N ASP A 205 17.04 -10.83 9.86
CA ASP A 205 16.49 -12.05 9.25
C ASP A 205 15.89 -11.99 7.83
N ASN A 206 16.77 -12.13 6.82
CA ASN A 206 16.64 -13.03 5.65
C ASN A 206 15.25 -13.22 4.98
N GLN A 207 14.45 -12.16 4.85
CA GLN A 207 13.22 -12.14 4.07
C GLN A 207 13.42 -11.39 2.75
N ASP A 208 12.66 -11.77 1.72
CA ASP A 208 12.74 -11.20 0.37
C ASP A 208 12.47 -9.68 0.42
N LEU A 209 13.48 -8.87 0.09
CA LEU A 209 13.43 -7.39 0.08
C LEU A 209 12.26 -6.82 -0.73
N SER A 210 11.75 -7.59 -1.71
CA SER A 210 10.59 -7.19 -2.50
C SER A 210 9.26 -7.20 -1.73
N GLU A 211 9.16 -7.98 -0.65
CA GLU A 211 7.98 -8.05 0.23
C GLU A 211 7.96 -6.91 1.27
N TRP A 212 9.12 -6.33 1.59
CA TRP A 212 9.27 -5.41 2.71
C TRP A 212 9.00 -3.94 2.38
N VAL A 213 9.30 -3.49 1.15
CA VAL A 213 9.03 -2.10 0.77
C VAL A 213 7.53 -1.94 0.53
N THR A 214 6.84 -1.62 1.61
CA THR A 214 5.44 -1.21 1.60
C THR A 214 5.29 0.09 0.81
N LEU A 215 4.05 0.38 0.36
CA LEU A 215 3.71 1.66 -0.27
C LEU A 215 4.14 2.86 0.60
N ARG A 216 4.06 2.70 1.93
CA ARG A 216 4.48 3.70 2.91
C ARG A 216 5.99 3.97 2.88
N LEU A 217 6.81 2.91 2.87
CA LEU A 217 8.26 3.04 2.76
C LEU A 217 8.67 3.66 1.43
N PHE A 218 7.98 3.29 0.33
CA PHE A 218 8.17 3.96 -0.94
C PHE A 218 7.95 5.47 -0.85
N HIS A 219 6.83 5.93 -0.28
CA HIS A 219 6.58 7.36 -0.11
C HIS A 219 7.62 8.04 0.78
N TYR A 220 8.07 7.37 1.85
CA TYR A 220 9.14 7.87 2.70
C TYR A 220 10.42 8.11 1.90
N TYR A 221 10.92 7.10 1.17
CA TYR A 221 12.16 7.22 0.40
C TYR A 221 12.03 8.21 -0.76
N MET A 222 10.89 8.24 -1.45
CA MET A 222 10.63 9.24 -2.49
C MET A 222 10.70 10.67 -1.93
N ASN A 223 10.14 10.91 -0.74
CA ASN A 223 10.25 12.22 -0.09
C ASN A 223 11.69 12.57 0.31
N GLN A 224 12.49 11.60 0.74
CA GLN A 224 13.92 11.82 1.02
C GLN A 224 14.68 12.18 -0.25
N ILE A 225 14.43 11.47 -1.35
CA ILE A 225 15.02 11.75 -2.67
C ILE A 225 14.64 13.16 -3.13
N ILE A 226 13.36 13.54 -3.02
CA ILE A 226 12.86 14.86 -3.40
C ILE A 226 13.59 15.96 -2.61
N LYS A 227 13.64 15.84 -1.27
CA LYS A 227 14.33 16.84 -0.42
C LYS A 227 15.78 17.03 -0.83
N LEU A 228 16.50 15.93 -1.01
CA LEU A 228 17.91 15.99 -1.39
C LEU A 228 18.13 16.61 -2.78
N LEU A 229 17.22 16.35 -3.73
CA LEU A 229 17.28 16.99 -5.06
C LEU A 229 16.94 18.48 -5.01
N MET A 230 16.10 18.91 -4.06
CA MET A 230 15.84 20.34 -3.81
C MET A 230 17.07 21.02 -3.20
N ASP A 231 17.72 20.39 -2.22
CA ASP A 231 18.92 20.93 -1.58
C ASP A 231 20.08 21.11 -2.59
N ASP A 232 20.34 20.11 -3.44
CA ASP A 232 21.36 20.19 -4.52
C ASP A 232 21.00 21.26 -5.58
N HIS A 233 19.71 21.46 -5.86
CA HIS A 233 19.27 22.51 -6.77
C HIS A 233 19.54 23.91 -6.20
N ASP A 234 19.25 24.12 -4.92
CA ASP A 234 19.44 25.39 -4.24
C ASP A 234 20.94 25.72 -4.05
N GLU A 235 21.78 24.73 -3.73
CA GLU A 235 23.24 24.90 -3.66
C GLU A 235 23.82 25.37 -5.01
N ARG A 236 23.43 24.74 -6.12
CA ARG A 236 23.90 25.13 -7.46
C ARG A 236 23.47 26.53 -7.86
N LEU A 237 22.25 26.94 -7.51
CA LEU A 237 21.80 28.32 -7.74
C LEU A 237 22.63 29.30 -6.90
N GLY A 238 22.88 28.99 -5.62
CA GLY A 238 23.72 29.80 -4.74
C GLY A 238 25.14 30.02 -5.26
N GLU A 239 25.79 28.98 -5.79
CA GLU A 239 27.13 29.09 -6.40
C GLU A 239 27.14 29.91 -7.70
N THR A 240 26.04 29.87 -8.46
CA THR A 240 25.92 30.60 -9.72
C THR A 240 25.73 32.11 -9.49
N PHE A 241 24.98 32.48 -8.44
CA PHE A 241 24.76 33.87 -8.05
C PHE A 241 25.89 34.46 -7.21
N GLY A 242 26.69 33.64 -6.50
CA GLY A 242 27.84 34.09 -5.72
C GLY A 242 29.11 34.41 -6.54
N ARG A 243 29.08 34.23 -7.86
CA ARG A 243 30.21 34.51 -8.79
C ARG A 243 30.00 35.72 -9.71
N ILE A 244 28.94 36.51 -9.47
CA ILE A 244 28.68 37.79 -10.18
C ILE A 244 29.17 38.93 -9.30
#